data_AF-A0AAN7UL43-F1
#
_entry.id   AF-A0AAN7UL43-F1
#
_cell.length_a   1.000
_cell.length_b   1.000
_cell.length_c   1.000
_cell.angle_alpha   90.00
_cell.angle_beta   90.00
_cell.angle_gamma   90.00
#
_symmetry.space_group_name_H-M   'P 1'
#
loop_
_entity.id
_entity.type
_entity.pdbx_description
1 polymer ?
#
loop_
_entity_poly.entity_id
_entity_poly.type
_entity_poly.pdbx_seq_one_letter_code
_entity_poly.pdbx_strand_id
1 'polypeptide(L)' 'MCDWEEFIFVCNHTTLRLKSHCHFARNDPNHQCFGVKVLRDSWFQEGQLCDNCLDKGFRLQNGVIWRLSQNQGRHHNRR' A
#
# COMPACT_ATOMS: atom_id res chain seq x y z
N MET A 1 6.44 1.04 -23.04
CA MET A 1 5.48 1.29 -21.96
C MET A 1 6.10 0.86 -20.65
N CYS A 2 5.74 1.48 -19.52
CA CYS A 2 6.19 1.01 -18.21
C CYS A 2 5.24 -0.11 -17.76
N ASP A 3 5.83 -1.17 -17.22
CA ASP A 3 5.07 -2.30 -16.68
C ASP A 3 4.90 -2.12 -15.18
N TRP A 4 3.68 -2.30 -14.71
CA TRP A 4 3.30 -2.20 -13.30
C TRP A 4 2.73 -3.52 -12.80
N GLU A 5 2.87 -3.73 -11.51
CA GLU A 5 2.22 -4.79 -10.74
C GLU A 5 1.27 -4.16 -9.73
N GLU A 6 0.14 -4.81 -9.51
CA GLU A 6 -0.85 -4.42 -8.51
C GLU A 6 -0.79 -5.40 -7.34
N PHE A 7 -0.87 -4.88 -6.14
CA PHE A 7 -0.93 -5.64 -4.90
C PHE A 7 -2.25 -5.32 -4.23
N ILE A 8 -3.09 -6.33 -4.03
CA ILE A 8 -4.43 -6.20 -3.43
C ILE A 8 -4.36 -6.77 -2.02
N PHE A 9 -4.69 -5.97 -1.03
CA PHE A 9 -4.63 -6.37 0.38
C PHE A 9 -5.99 -6.85 0.89
N VAL A 10 -6.00 -7.58 2.00
CA VAL A 10 -7.24 -8.11 2.61
C VAL A 10 -8.21 -7.00 3.06
N CYS A 11 -7.70 -5.78 3.26
CA CYS A 11 -8.51 -4.60 3.55
C CYS A 11 -9.12 -3.93 2.29
N ASN A 12 -9.05 -4.59 1.12
CA ASN A 12 -9.52 -4.11 -0.18
C ASN A 12 -8.86 -2.80 -0.65
N HIS A 13 -7.68 -2.49 -0.13
CA HIS A 13 -6.82 -1.43 -0.66
C HIS A 13 -5.86 -2.04 -1.67
N THR A 14 -5.40 -1.22 -2.63
CA THR A 14 -4.42 -1.64 -3.62
C THR A 14 -3.18 -0.75 -3.61
N THR A 15 -2.06 -1.30 -4.07
CA THR A 15 -0.82 -0.55 -4.29
C THR A 15 -0.21 -0.96 -5.62
N LEU A 16 0.27 0.02 -6.37
CA LEU A 16 0.93 -0.20 -7.65
C LEU A 16 2.44 -0.08 -7.49
N ARG A 17 3.18 -1.06 -8.00
CA ARG A 17 4.64 -1.06 -8.06
C ARG A 17 5.12 -1.09 -9.49
N LEU A 18 6.13 -0.30 -9.80
CA LEU A 18 6.79 -0.35 -11.09
C LEU A 18 7.63 -1.64 -11.20
N LYS A 19 7.29 -2.51 -12.16
CA LYS A 19 8.02 -3.75 -12.47
C LYS A 19 9.15 -3.50 -13.44
N SER A 20 8.88 -2.74 -14.50
CA SER A 20 9.86 -2.44 -15.53
C SER A 20 9.69 -1.04 -16.10
N HIS A 21 10.82 -0.37 -16.33
CA HIS A 21 10.85 0.92 -17.00
C HIS A 21 10.66 0.76 -18.51
N CYS A 22 9.94 1.70 -19.13
CA CYS A 22 9.86 1.79 -20.57
C CYS A 22 11.24 2.04 -21.20
N HIS A 23 11.39 1.76 -22.49
CA HIS A 23 12.66 1.95 -23.20
C HIS A 23 13.26 3.36 -22.99
N PHE A 24 12.42 4.40 -23.00
CA PHE A 24 12.85 5.79 -22.82
C PHE A 24 13.35 6.11 -21.40
N ALA A 25 12.95 5.32 -20.41
CA ALA A 25 13.23 5.54 -18.99
C ALA A 25 14.32 4.61 -18.43
N ARG A 26 14.86 3.68 -19.23
CA ARG A 26 15.76 2.62 -18.72
C ARG A 26 17.05 3.14 -18.09
N ASN A 27 17.54 4.30 -18.53
CA ASN A 27 18.82 4.86 -18.10
C ASN A 27 18.67 6.15 -17.27
N ASP A 28 17.45 6.60 -17.00
CA ASP A 28 17.20 7.81 -16.23
C ASP A 28 16.24 7.50 -15.08
N PRO A 29 16.77 7.34 -13.84
CA PRO A 29 15.96 7.06 -12.65
C PRO A 29 14.91 8.13 -12.35
N ASN A 30 15.08 9.36 -12.85
CA ASN A 30 14.16 10.47 -12.64
C ASN A 30 13.22 10.68 -13.83
N HIS A 31 13.23 9.77 -14.81
CA HIS A 31 12.40 9.90 -15.99
C HIS A 31 10.92 9.86 -15.64
N GLN A 32 10.25 10.99 -15.83
CA GLN A 32 8.80 11.07 -15.72
C GLN A 32 8.16 10.46 -16.96
N CYS A 33 7.79 9.18 -16.87
CA CYS A 33 7.12 8.48 -17.96
C CYS A 33 5.66 8.94 -18.09
N PHE A 34 5.39 9.81 -19.06
CA PHE A 34 4.03 10.22 -19.45
C PHE A 34 3.33 9.25 -20.41
N GLY A 35 4.03 8.18 -20.82
CA GLY A 35 3.48 7.15 -21.69
C GLY A 35 2.48 6.21 -21.00
N VAL A 36 1.80 5.39 -21.79
CA VAL A 36 0.83 4.39 -21.32
C VAL A 36 1.46 3.45 -20.28
N LYS A 37 0.75 3.24 -19.17
CA LYS A 37 1.08 2.29 -18.12
C LYS A 37 0.35 0.97 -18.39
N VAL A 38 1.08 -0.14 -18.32
CA VAL A 38 0.50 -1.48 -18.51
C VAL A 38 0.54 -2.21 -17.18
N LEU A 39 -0.63 -2.61 -16.67
CA LEU A 39 -0.73 -3.51 -15.54
C LEU A 39 -0.50 -4.94 -16.03
N ARG A 40 0.52 -5.62 -15.52
CA ARG A 40 0.89 -6.98 -15.94
C ARG A 40 0.23 -8.04 -15.08
N ASP A 41 0.40 -7.89 -13.78
CA ASP A 41 0.01 -8.89 -12.80
C ASP A 41 -0.67 -8.20 -11.61
N SER A 42 -1.66 -8.88 -11.04
CA SER A 42 -2.31 -8.48 -9.79
C SER A 42 -2.11 -9.60 -8.76
N TRP A 43 -1.57 -9.24 -7.61
CA TRP A 43 -1.19 -10.16 -6.54
C TRP A 43 -2.03 -9.92 -5.30
N PHE A 44 -2.86 -10.88 -4.93
CA PHE A 44 -3.55 -10.83 -3.66
C PHE A 44 -2.58 -11.15 -2.51
N GLN A 45 -2.45 -10.21 -1.58
CA GLN A 45 -1.58 -10.32 -0.41
C GLN A 45 -2.36 -10.95 0.74
N GLU A 46 -2.45 -12.28 0.70
CA GLU A 46 -3.13 -13.07 1.72
C GLU A 46 -2.56 -12.76 3.12
N GLY A 47 -3.45 -12.50 4.06
CA GLY A 47 -3.07 -12.23 5.44
C GLY A 47 -2.39 -10.87 5.70
N GLN A 48 -2.27 -10.00 4.69
CA GLN A 48 -1.59 -8.70 4.82
C GLN A 48 -2.56 -7.53 4.71
N LEU A 49 -2.41 -6.58 5.63
CA LEU A 49 -3.03 -5.26 5.55
C LEU A 49 -2.11 -4.29 4.80
N CYS A 50 -2.69 -3.28 4.17
CA CYS A 50 -1.89 -2.19 3.61
C CYS A 50 -1.30 -1.32 4.72
N ASP A 51 -0.20 -0.61 4.41
CA ASP A 51 0.49 0.28 5.33
C ASP A 51 -0.44 1.34 5.95
N ASN A 52 -1.36 1.90 5.16
CA ASN A 52 -2.33 2.89 5.64
C ASN A 52 -3.26 2.32 6.74
N CYS A 53 -3.68 1.05 6.60
CA CYS A 53 -4.47 0.38 7.63
C CYS A 53 -3.63 0.09 8.86
N LEU A 54 -2.38 -0.33 8.69
CA LEU A 54 -1.46 -0.56 9.80
C LEU A 54 -1.22 0.74 10.60
N ASP A 55 -0.99 1.87 9.91
CA ASP A 55 -0.78 3.18 10.52
C ASP A 55 -2.01 3.69 11.28
N LYS A 56 -3.21 3.39 10.79
CA LYS A 56 -4.47 3.69 11.47
C LYS A 56 -4.77 2.76 12.66
N GLY A 57 -3.87 1.83 12.96
CA GLY A 57 -3.99 0.89 14.08
C GLY A 57 -4.90 -0.30 13.80
N PHE A 58 -5.16 -0.63 12.53
CA PHE A 58 -5.85 -1.86 12.17
C PHE A 58 -4.89 -3.05 12.25
N ARG A 59 -5.41 -4.20 12.69
CA ARG A 59 -4.69 -5.47 12.76
C ARG A 59 -5.55 -6.58 12.18
N LEU A 60 -4.92 -7.53 11.50
CA LEU A 60 -5.58 -8.76 11.08
C LEU A 60 -5.35 -9.83 12.16
N GLN A 61 -6.44 -10.37 12.72
CA GLN A 61 -6.39 -11.49 13.66
C GLN A 61 -7.43 -12.53 13.26
N ASN A 62 -7.00 -13.78 13.05
CA ASN A 62 -7.87 -14.89 12.66
C ASN A 62 -8.76 -14.58 11.44
N GLY A 63 -8.23 -13.87 10.44
CA GLY A 63 -8.96 -13.49 9.23
C GLY A 63 -9.93 -12.30 9.40
N VAL A 64 -10.03 -11.73 10.60
CA VAL A 64 -10.90 -10.58 10.90
C VAL A 64 -10.03 -9.34 11.12
N ILE A 65 -10.46 -8.22 10.55
CA ILE A 65 -9.79 -6.93 10.71
C ILE A 65 -10.34 -6.23 11.95
N TRP A 66 -9.46 -5.96 12.91
CA TRP A 66 -9.77 -5.25 14.15
C TRP A 66 -9.15 -3.87 14.14
N ARG A 67 -9.90 -2.87 14.60
CA ARG A 67 -9.34 -1.57 14.98
C ARG A 67 -8.96 -1.63 16.44
N LEU A 68 -7.68 -1.44 16.75
CA LEU A 68 -7.27 -1.28 18.15
C LEU A 68 -7.92 0.00 18.68
N SER A 69 -8.84 -0.16 19.64
CA SER A 69 -9.36 0.98 20.40
C SER A 69 -8.19 1.65 21.11
N GLN A 70 -7.95 2.93 20.80
CA GLN A 70 -7.01 3.74 21.57
C GLN A 70 -7.61 3.99 22.95
N ASN A 71 -7.44 3.05 23.88
CA ASN A 71 -7.76 3.27 25.27
C ASN A 71 -6.51 3.81 26.01
N GLN A 72 -6.56 5.12 26.22
CA GLN A 72 -6.06 5.88 27.37
C GLN A 72 -4.60 6.36 27.42
N GLY A 73 -4.49 7.68 27.26
CA GLY A 73 -3.81 8.55 28.21
C GLY A 73 -4.67 9.78 28.52
N ARG A 74 -5.74 9.63 29.32
CA ARG A 74 -6.27 10.77 30.07
C ARG A 74 -5.43 10.88 31.34
N HIS A 75 -4.52 11.85 31.40
CA HIS A 75 -4.14 12.49 32.66
C HIS A 75 -4.06 14.00 32.44
N HIS A 76 -4.94 14.69 33.15
CA HIS A 76 -4.95 16.13 33.36
C HIS A 76 -3.57 16.65 33.79
N ASN A 77 -3.18 17.83 33.31
CA ASN A 77 -2.55 18.79 34.22
C ASN A 77 -3.05 20.22 33.98
N ARG A 78 -3.45 20.82 35.10
CA ARG A 78 -3.99 22.16 35.26
C ARG A 78 -2.96 23.23 34.84
N ARG A 79 -3.41 24.29 34.17
CA ARG A 79 -3.40 25.68 34.64
C ARG A 79 -4.01 26.61 33.59
#